data_AF-A0A920VDG9-F1
#
_entry.id   AF-A0A920VDG9-F1
#
_cell.length_a   1.000
_cell.length_b   1.000
_cell.length_c   1.000
_cell.angle_alpha   90.00
_cell.angle_beta   90.00
_cell.angle_gamma   90.00
#
_symmetry.space_group_name_H-M   'P 1'
#
loop_
_entity.id
_entity.type
_entity.pdbx_description
1 polymer ?
#
loop_
_entity_poly.entity_id
_entity_poly.type
_entity_poly.pdbx_seq_one_letter_code
_entity_poly.pdbx_strand_id
1 'polypeptide(L)'
;MVVSSQTEFLRKRARRKWLGRAFHGLCLLSVVIALGMLAVLLVYLMVQGITRIDWSFLTSFASRHPGEAGIKAALFGSIYVVIIAGVTAFVLGVATALYLEEYSARSKFAKIAKINISNLAGVPSIVYGLLGLQIFVHSLQLGKSVLAGGLLWHCWYCQ
;
A
#
# COMPACT_ATOMS: atom_id res chain seq x y z
N MET A 1 -24.81 -51.28 -22.99
CA MET A 1 -23.78 -50.70 -22.10
C MET A 1 -23.38 -49.24 -22.43
N VAL A 2 -23.45 -48.77 -23.68
CA VAL A 2 -23.02 -47.40 -24.06
C VAL A 2 -23.91 -46.26 -23.50
N VAL A 3 -25.21 -46.50 -23.30
CA VAL A 3 -26.17 -45.47 -22.82
C VAL A 3 -25.93 -45.06 -21.35
N SER A 4 -25.56 -46.01 -20.47
CA SER A 4 -25.31 -45.74 -19.04
C SER A 4 -24.05 -44.88 -18.79
N SER A 5 -23.03 -45.05 -19.64
CA SER A 5 -21.79 -44.25 -19.61
C SER A 5 -22.03 -42.77 -19.99
N GLN A 6 -22.86 -42.53 -21.01
CA GLN A 6 -23.21 -41.17 -21.44
C GLN A 6 -23.97 -40.42 -20.34
N THR A 7 -24.99 -41.03 -19.73
CA THR A 7 -25.80 -40.38 -18.67
C THR A 7 -24.96 -39.93 -17.46
N GLU A 8 -23.99 -40.74 -17.04
CA GLU A 8 -23.05 -40.38 -15.97
C GLU A 8 -22.13 -39.21 -16.35
N PHE A 9 -21.70 -39.15 -17.61
CA PHE A 9 -20.87 -38.07 -18.13
C PHE A 9 -21.62 -36.72 -18.19
N LEU A 10 -22.88 -36.74 -18.64
CA LEU A 10 -23.74 -35.54 -18.69
C LEU A 10 -24.05 -35.04 -17.27
N ARG A 11 -24.34 -35.93 -16.31
CA ARG A 11 -24.61 -35.58 -14.91
C ARG A 11 -23.38 -34.96 -14.22
N LYS A 12 -22.18 -35.51 -14.45
CA LYS A 12 -20.91 -34.92 -13.96
C LYS A 12 -20.59 -33.57 -14.62
N ARG A 13 -20.90 -33.39 -15.91
CA ARG A 13 -20.72 -32.11 -16.63
C ARG A 13 -21.68 -31.02 -16.13
N ALA A 14 -22.95 -31.36 -15.88
CA ALA A 14 -23.95 -30.43 -15.34
C ALA A 14 -23.60 -29.97 -13.91
N ARG A 15 -23.16 -30.90 -13.04
CA ARG A 15 -22.72 -30.59 -11.68
C ARG A 15 -21.52 -29.63 -11.66
N ARG A 16 -20.51 -29.84 -12.50
CA ARG A 16 -19.34 -28.93 -12.60
C ARG A 16 -19.72 -27.53 -13.12
N LYS A 17 -20.66 -27.42 -14.06
CA LYS A 17 -21.17 -26.12 -14.55
C LYS A 17 -22.01 -25.38 -13.50
N TRP A 18 -22.74 -26.11 -12.66
CA TRP A 18 -23.52 -25.50 -11.57
C TRP A 18 -22.62 -25.05 -10.42
N LEU A 19 -21.64 -25.88 -10.04
CA LEU A 19 -20.64 -25.54 -9.02
C LEU A 19 -19.78 -24.33 -9.45
N GLY A 20 -19.39 -24.25 -10.73
CA GLY A 20 -18.68 -23.10 -11.27
C GLY A 20 -19.51 -21.81 -11.26
N ARG A 21 -20.82 -21.88 -11.56
CA ARG A 21 -21.73 -20.73 -11.48
C ARG A 21 -22.00 -20.29 -10.04
N ALA A 22 -22.14 -21.24 -9.11
CA ALA A 22 -22.29 -20.93 -7.69
C ALA A 22 -21.04 -20.26 -7.12
N PHE A 23 -19.84 -20.77 -7.46
CA PHE A 23 -18.57 -20.15 -7.07
C PHE A 23 -18.42 -18.73 -7.64
N HIS A 24 -18.71 -18.54 -8.93
CA HIS A 24 -18.67 -17.22 -9.55
C HIS A 24 -19.69 -16.26 -8.91
N GLY A 25 -20.90 -16.75 -8.60
CA GLY A 25 -21.92 -15.97 -7.88
C GLY A 25 -21.46 -15.54 -6.49
N LEU A 26 -20.77 -16.42 -5.74
CA LEU A 26 -20.22 -16.10 -4.43
C LEU A 26 -19.09 -15.06 -4.52
N CYS A 27 -18.17 -15.20 -5.48
CA CYS A 27 -17.12 -14.21 -5.72
C CYS A 27 -17.72 -12.85 -6.09
N LEU A 28 -18.73 -12.83 -6.97
CA LEU A 28 -19.40 -11.60 -7.40
C LEU A 28 -20.15 -10.94 -6.23
N LEU A 29 -20.84 -11.73 -5.41
CA LEU A 29 -21.48 -11.23 -4.19
C LEU A 29 -20.46 -10.59 -3.24
N SER A 30 -19.31 -11.23 -3.03
CA SER A 30 -18.24 -10.69 -2.18
C SER A 30 -17.72 -9.34 -2.70
N VAL A 31 -17.50 -9.21 -4.01
CA VAL A 31 -17.09 -7.95 -4.63
C VAL A 31 -18.17 -6.88 -4.51
N VAL A 32 -19.44 -7.23 -4.73
CA VAL A 32 -20.57 -6.30 -4.62
C VAL A 32 -20.71 -5.78 -3.18
N ILE A 33 -20.55 -6.65 -2.18
CA ILE A 33 -20.59 -6.24 -0.77
C ILE A 33 -19.42 -5.31 -0.44
N ALA A 34 -18.20 -5.64 -0.87
CA ALA A 34 -17.02 -4.81 -0.64
C ALA A 34 -17.16 -3.42 -1.29
N LEU A 35 -17.59 -3.37 -2.55
CA LEU A 35 -17.85 -2.12 -3.27
C LEU A 35 -19.02 -1.34 -2.65
N GLY A 36 -20.06 -2.03 -2.21
CA GLY A 36 -21.20 -1.41 -1.52
C GLY A 36 -20.79 -0.77 -0.20
N MET A 37 -20.01 -1.47 0.63
CA MET A 37 -19.47 -0.92 1.88
C MET A 37 -18.55 0.28 1.61
N LEU A 38 -17.70 0.20 0.59
CA LEU A 38 -16.86 1.32 0.17
C LEU A 38 -17.71 2.52 -0.28
N ALA A 39 -18.78 2.29 -1.04
CA ALA A 39 -19.69 3.35 -1.48
C ALA A 39 -20.40 4.01 -0.30
N VAL A 40 -20.91 3.23 0.66
CA VAL A 40 -21.52 3.77 1.89
C VAL A 40 -20.52 4.59 2.68
N LEU A 41 -19.29 4.10 2.84
CA LEU A 41 -18.22 4.81 3.52
C LEU A 41 -17.88 6.13 2.82
N LEU A 42 -17.79 6.14 1.49
CA LEU A 42 -17.55 7.36 0.72
C LEU A 42 -18.71 8.36 0.83
N VAL A 43 -19.97 7.90 0.77
CA VAL A 43 -21.14 8.77 0.94
C VAL A 43 -21.16 9.37 2.34
N TYR A 44 -20.92 8.56 3.37
CA TYR A 44 -20.83 9.03 4.75
C TYR A 44 -19.71 10.07 4.92
N LEU A 45 -18.54 9.81 4.34
CA LEU A 45 -17.41 10.74 4.35
C LEU A 45 -17.72 12.03 3.60
N MET A 46 -18.42 11.99 2.46
CA MET A 46 -18.80 13.17 1.69
C MET A 46 -19.78 14.06 2.44
N VAL A 47 -20.82 13.48 3.04
CA VAL A 47 -21.85 14.23 3.79
C VAL A 47 -21.23 14.90 5.02
N GLN A 48 -20.36 14.20 5.75
CA GLN A 48 -19.69 14.78 6.93
C GLN A 48 -18.54 15.72 6.57
N GLY A 49 -17.80 15.39 5.51
CA GLY A 49 -16.64 16.13 5.05
C GLY A 49 -17.01 17.51 4.52
N ILE A 50 -18.04 17.61 3.65
CA ILE A 50 -18.46 18.90 3.05
C ILE A 50 -18.83 19.93 4.12
N THR A 51 -19.48 19.50 5.21
CA THR A 51 -19.87 20.42 6.30
C THR A 51 -18.70 20.95 7.14
N ARG A 52 -17.48 20.43 6.95
CA ARG A 52 -16.28 20.79 7.70
C ARG A 52 -15.21 21.50 6.85
N ILE A 53 -15.50 21.78 5.57
CA ILE A 53 -14.57 22.47 4.66
C ILE A 53 -14.63 23.98 4.96
N ASP A 54 -13.87 24.41 5.97
CA ASP A 54 -13.63 25.82 6.27
C ASP A 54 -12.18 26.21 5.91
N TRP A 55 -11.92 27.49 5.69
CA TRP A 55 -10.55 27.99 5.49
C TRP A 55 -9.62 27.64 6.68
N SER A 56 -10.19 27.62 7.89
CA SER A 56 -9.51 27.17 9.11
C SER A 56 -9.04 25.71 9.03
N PHE A 57 -9.78 24.81 8.37
CA PHE A 57 -9.41 23.40 8.21
C PHE A 57 -8.17 23.20 7.32
N LEU A 58 -7.95 24.09 6.34
CA LEU A 58 -6.77 24.06 5.47
C LEU A 58 -5.53 24.65 6.15
N THR A 59 -5.70 25.66 7.01
CA THR A 59 -4.59 26.37 7.64
C THR A 59 -4.20 25.85 9.01
N SER A 60 -5.12 25.18 9.74
CA SER A 60 -4.86 24.69 11.08
C SER A 60 -4.00 23.42 11.09
N PHE A 61 -3.33 23.22 12.21
CA PHE A 61 -2.50 22.04 12.45
C PHE A 61 -3.36 20.85 12.88
N ALA A 62 -2.82 19.64 12.73
CA ALA A 62 -3.48 18.44 13.24
C ALA A 62 -3.48 18.47 14.78
N SER A 63 -4.63 18.74 15.38
CA SER A 63 -4.86 18.64 16.83
C SER A 63 -5.46 17.26 17.17
N ARG A 64 -5.21 16.75 18.39
CA ARG A 64 -5.82 15.48 18.87
C ARG A 64 -7.35 15.61 19.07
N HIS A 65 -7.86 16.84 19.08
CA HIS A 65 -9.29 17.13 19.15
C HIS A 65 -9.87 17.28 17.75
N PRO A 66 -10.85 16.44 17.35
CA PRO A 66 -11.40 16.45 15.99
C PRO A 66 -12.10 17.77 15.60
N GLY A 67 -12.42 18.65 16.57
CA GLY A 67 -13.02 19.96 16.32
C GLY A 67 -12.05 21.04 15.81
N GLU A 68 -10.73 20.86 15.98
CA GLU A 68 -9.70 21.84 15.59
C GLU A 68 -8.66 21.28 14.61
N ALA A 69 -8.77 19.99 14.28
CA ALA A 69 -7.81 19.28 13.46
C ALA A 69 -7.87 19.74 12.00
N GLY A 70 -6.79 20.39 11.55
CA GLY A 70 -6.60 20.74 10.14
C GLY A 70 -5.76 19.74 9.36
N ILE A 71 -5.87 19.79 8.04
CA ILE A 71 -5.20 18.88 7.11
C ILE A 71 -3.74 19.26 6.81
N LYS A 72 -3.29 20.44 7.25
CA LYS A 72 -1.98 21.00 6.87
C LYS A 72 -0.81 20.05 7.14
N ALA A 73 -0.76 19.45 8.33
CA ALA A 73 0.31 18.52 8.70
C ALA A 73 0.31 17.24 7.84
N ALA A 74 -0.87 16.69 7.54
CA ALA A 74 -1.00 15.51 6.69
C ALA A 74 -0.62 15.82 5.23
N LEU A 75 -1.02 17.00 4.72
CA LEU A 75 -0.71 17.43 3.36
C LEU A 75 0.80 17.62 3.17
N PHE A 76 1.43 18.45 4.01
CA PHE A 76 2.87 18.66 3.94
C PHE A 76 3.65 17.36 4.21
N GLY A 77 3.23 16.56 5.19
CA GLY A 77 3.83 15.25 5.46
C GLY A 77 3.80 14.33 4.25
N SER A 78 2.67 14.24 3.55
CA SER A 78 2.55 13.44 2.33
C SER A 78 3.48 13.92 1.21
N ILE A 79 3.59 15.23 1.02
CA ILE A 79 4.45 15.84 0.00
C ILE A 79 5.92 15.53 0.30
N TYR A 80 6.38 15.73 1.55
CA TYR A 80 7.76 15.43 1.92
C TYR A 80 8.09 13.95 1.76
N VAL A 81 7.20 13.06 2.17
CA VAL A 81 7.41 11.61 2.01
C VAL A 81 7.54 11.24 0.53
N VAL A 82 6.65 11.75 -0.32
CA VAL A 82 6.69 11.46 -1.77
C VAL A 82 7.96 12.02 -2.41
N ILE A 83 8.36 13.26 -2.09
CA ILE A 83 9.56 13.87 -2.64
C ILE A 83 10.82 13.11 -2.20
N ILE A 84 10.97 12.86 -0.91
CA ILE A 84 12.16 12.20 -0.37
C ILE A 84 12.24 10.76 -0.89
N ALA A 85 11.13 10.01 -0.86
CA ALA A 85 11.08 8.66 -1.41
C ALA A 85 11.36 8.66 -2.92
N GLY A 86 10.79 9.60 -3.67
CA GLY A 86 10.99 9.75 -5.11
C GLY A 86 12.44 10.05 -5.47
N VAL A 87 13.06 11.04 -4.84
CA VAL A 87 14.47 11.40 -5.10
C VAL A 87 15.40 10.25 -4.75
N THR A 88 15.21 9.64 -3.58
CA THR A 88 16.07 8.52 -3.13
C THR A 88 15.91 7.30 -4.03
N ALA A 89 14.66 6.93 -4.37
CA ALA A 89 14.38 5.81 -5.27
C ALA A 89 14.89 6.08 -6.68
N PHE A 90 14.81 7.32 -7.17
CA PHE A 90 15.33 7.71 -8.47
C PHE A 90 16.85 7.58 -8.53
N VAL A 91 17.58 8.18 -7.56
CA VAL A 91 19.04 8.13 -7.53
C VAL A 91 19.54 6.68 -7.40
N LEU A 92 18.99 5.92 -6.47
CA LEU A 92 19.37 4.51 -6.28
C LEU A 92 18.96 3.63 -7.46
N GLY A 93 17.78 3.89 -8.04
CA GLY A 93 17.25 3.14 -9.18
C GLY A 93 18.10 3.34 -10.44
N VAL A 94 18.43 4.59 -10.76
CA VAL A 94 19.29 4.92 -11.91
C VAL A 94 20.71 4.40 -11.70
N ALA A 95 21.29 4.59 -10.51
CA ALA A 95 22.63 4.08 -10.21
C ALA A 95 22.70 2.55 -10.32
N THR A 96 21.70 1.85 -9.78
CA THR A 96 21.61 0.38 -9.86
C THR A 96 21.42 -0.10 -11.29
N ALA A 97 20.55 0.56 -12.07
CA ALA A 97 20.31 0.21 -13.47
C ALA A 97 21.61 0.36 -14.30
N LEU A 98 22.28 1.51 -14.19
CA LEU A 98 23.55 1.76 -14.89
C LEU A 98 24.63 0.75 -14.50
N TYR A 99 24.79 0.46 -13.21
CA TYR A 99 25.76 -0.53 -12.74
C TYR A 99 25.49 -1.94 -13.30
N LEU A 100 24.22 -2.35 -13.34
CA LEU A 100 23.82 -3.67 -13.84
C LEU A 100 23.89 -3.80 -15.36
N GLU A 101 23.76 -2.71 -16.10
CA GLU A 101 23.93 -2.64 -17.55
C GLU A 101 25.41 -2.84 -17.90
N GLU A 102 26.30 -2.05 -17.27
CA GLU A 102 27.75 -2.06 -17.56
C GLU A 102 28.44 -3.35 -17.10
N TYR A 103 28.09 -3.88 -15.92
CA TYR A 103 28.77 -5.04 -15.32
C TYR A 103 28.06 -6.38 -15.54
N SER A 104 26.98 -6.39 -16.30
CA SER A 104 26.11 -7.54 -16.60
C SER A 104 26.87 -8.82 -16.97
N ALA A 105 27.94 -8.70 -17.77
CA ALA A 105 28.63 -9.83 -18.37
C ALA A 105 29.82 -10.37 -17.55
N ARG A 106 30.39 -9.58 -16.63
CA ARG A 106 31.67 -9.93 -15.94
C ARG A 106 31.55 -10.14 -14.43
N SER A 107 30.49 -9.65 -13.78
CA SER A 107 30.39 -9.65 -12.32
C SER A 107 29.44 -10.72 -11.78
N LYS A 108 29.96 -11.66 -10.98
CA LYS A 108 29.13 -12.60 -10.19
C LYS A 108 28.21 -11.84 -9.22
N PHE A 109 28.65 -10.69 -8.70
CA PHE A 109 27.84 -9.84 -7.82
C PHE A 109 26.64 -9.23 -8.54
N ALA A 110 26.79 -8.78 -9.80
CA ALA A 110 25.68 -8.27 -10.60
C ALA A 110 24.60 -9.35 -10.84
N LYS A 111 24.99 -10.60 -11.05
CA LYS A 111 24.06 -11.74 -11.19
C LYS A 111 23.30 -12.02 -9.89
N ILE A 112 23.99 -12.01 -8.74
CA ILE A 112 23.35 -12.18 -7.42
C ILE A 112 22.39 -11.02 -7.14
N ALA A 113 22.78 -9.77 -7.42
CA ALA A 113 21.94 -8.60 -7.23
C ALA A 113 20.67 -8.67 -8.10
N LYS A 114 20.77 -9.04 -9.38
CA LYS A 114 19.60 -9.22 -10.28
C LYS A 114 18.58 -10.23 -9.74
N ILE A 115 19.06 -11.37 -9.21
CA ILE A 115 18.19 -12.39 -8.62
C ILE A 115 17.49 -11.85 -7.36
N ASN A 116 18.24 -11.18 -6.48
CA ASN A 116 17.66 -10.60 -5.27
C ASN A 116 16.65 -9.50 -5.59
N ILE A 117 16.93 -8.62 -6.56
CA ILE A 117 15.99 -7.57 -7.01
C ILE A 117 14.71 -8.20 -7.56
N SER A 118 14.83 -9.24 -8.39
CA SER A 118 13.65 -9.95 -8.94
C SER A 118 12.83 -10.63 -7.84
N ASN A 119 13.48 -11.21 -6.83
CA ASN A 119 12.79 -11.78 -5.68
C ASN A 119 12.16 -10.69 -4.80
N LEU A 120 12.82 -9.54 -4.64
CA LEU A 120 12.33 -8.41 -3.87
C LEU A 120 11.09 -7.77 -4.52
N ALA A 121 11.07 -7.71 -5.86
CA ALA A 121 9.90 -7.25 -6.62
C ALA A 121 8.68 -8.19 -6.48
N GLY A 122 8.90 -9.47 -6.15
CA GLY A 122 7.85 -10.46 -5.98
C GLY A 122 7.21 -10.51 -4.58
N VAL A 123 7.78 -9.82 -3.59
CA VAL A 123 7.25 -9.80 -2.22
C VAL A 123 6.11 -8.77 -2.11
N PRO A 124 5.04 -9.06 -1.36
CA PRO A 124 3.95 -8.12 -1.15
C PRO A 124 4.42 -6.80 -0.53
N SER A 125 3.94 -5.67 -1.06
CA SER A 125 4.30 -4.33 -0.58
C SER A 125 4.03 -4.10 0.91
N ILE A 126 3.05 -4.80 1.48
CA ILE A 126 2.71 -4.69 2.91
C ILE A 126 3.84 -5.16 3.83
N VAL A 127 4.61 -6.16 3.41
CA VAL A 127 5.74 -6.69 4.18
C VAL A 127 6.85 -5.64 4.26
N TYR A 128 7.17 -4.99 3.14
CA TYR A 128 8.13 -3.89 3.11
C TYR A 128 7.68 -2.68 3.92
N GLY A 129 6.37 -2.39 3.93
CA GLY A 129 5.81 -1.33 4.78
C GLY A 129 6.00 -1.60 6.27
N LEU A 130 5.73 -2.83 6.72
CA LEU A 130 5.90 -3.23 8.12
C LEU A 130 7.38 -3.35 8.54
N LEU A 131 8.24 -3.89 7.67
CA LEU A 131 9.68 -3.95 7.91
C LEU A 131 10.29 -2.55 7.96
N GLY A 132 9.87 -1.66 7.07
CA GLY A 132 10.27 -0.24 7.10
C GLY A 132 9.86 0.41 8.41
N LEU A 133 8.60 0.23 8.83
CA LEU A 133 8.14 0.73 10.14
C LEU A 133 9.01 0.19 11.29
N GLN A 134 9.32 -1.10 11.28
CA GLN A 134 10.12 -1.71 12.36
C GLN A 134 11.57 -1.19 12.36
N ILE A 135 12.23 -1.13 11.21
CA ILE A 135 13.64 -0.73 11.12
C ILE A 135 13.78 0.78 11.38
N PHE A 136 12.95 1.61 10.76
CA PHE A 136 13.09 3.06 10.88
C PHE A 136 12.51 3.61 12.19
N VAL A 137 11.41 3.06 12.71
CA VAL A 137 10.79 3.56 13.96
C VAL A 137 11.31 2.85 15.20
N HIS A 138 11.53 1.53 15.15
CA HIS A 138 11.95 0.77 16.34
C HIS A 138 13.48 0.56 16.42
N SER A 139 14.19 0.29 15.32
CA SER A 139 15.66 0.05 15.38
C SER A 139 16.50 1.32 15.54
N LEU A 140 16.04 2.48 15.05
CA LEU A 140 16.72 3.77 15.28
C LEU A 140 16.43 4.37 16.67
N GLN A 141 15.71 3.66 17.56
CA GLN A 141 15.36 4.07 18.93
C GLN A 141 14.94 5.55 19.07
N LEU A 142 14.22 6.08 18.08
CA LEU A 142 13.43 7.28 18.25
C LEU A 142 12.19 6.88 19.05
N GLY A 143 12.36 6.76 20.36
CA GLY A 143 11.34 6.24 21.27
C GLY A 143 9.97 6.89 21.11
N LYS A 144 8.92 6.19 21.57
CA LYS A 144 7.51 6.63 21.48
C LYS A 144 7.15 7.84 22.38
N SER A 145 8.12 8.55 22.96
CA SER A 145 7.87 9.73 23.81
C SER A 145 9.05 10.72 23.83
N VAL A 146 8.73 11.95 23.41
CA VAL A 146 9.23 13.31 23.76
C VAL A 146 10.73 13.64 23.79
N LEU A 147 11.64 12.79 24.26
CA LEU A 147 13.07 13.14 24.41
C LEU A 147 13.93 12.76 23.20
N ALA A 148 13.57 11.71 22.45
CA ALA A 148 14.29 11.35 21.22
C ALA A 148 13.98 12.29 20.03
N GLY A 149 12.87 13.04 20.13
CA GLY A 149 12.57 14.18 19.24
C GLY A 149 13.43 15.43 19.54
N GLY A 150 14.12 15.49 20.67
CA GLY A 150 14.94 16.65 21.06
C GLY A 150 16.25 16.80 20.27
N LEU A 151 16.74 15.72 19.65
CA LEU A 151 18.02 15.71 18.94
C LEU A 151 17.89 15.51 17.43
N LEU A 152 16.65 15.45 16.90
CA LEU A 152 16.34 15.72 15.50
C LEU A 152 16.09 17.22 15.30
N TRP A 153 17.05 18.01 15.75
CA TRP A 153 17.41 19.34 15.25
C TRP A 153 16.26 20.23 14.77
N HIS A 154 15.73 21.05 15.70
CA HIS A 154 15.78 22.52 15.67
C HIS A 154 15.33 23.32 14.41
N CYS A 155 15.02 22.73 13.26
CA CYS A 155 14.82 23.47 12.01
C CYS A 155 13.64 23.00 11.15
N TRP A 156 12.81 22.09 11.66
CA TRP A 156 11.59 21.68 10.94
C TRP A 156 10.29 21.90 11.70
N TYR A 157 10.35 22.25 12.98
CA TYR A 157 9.18 22.55 13.80
C TYR A 157 8.78 24.02 13.76
N CYS A 158 8.47 24.48 12.56
CA CYS A 158 7.26 25.25 12.36
C CYS A 158 6.31 24.50 11.40
N GLN A 159 6.15 23.17 11.60
CA GLN A 159 4.83 22.54 11.49
C GLN A 159 4.74 21.20 12.25
#